data_AF-A0A4Y1RUN6-F1
#
_entry.id   AF-A0A4Y1RUN6-F1
#
_cell.length_a   1.000
_cell.length_b   1.000
_cell.length_c   1.000
_cell.angle_alpha   90.00
_cell.angle_beta   90.00
_cell.angle_gamma   90.00
#
_symmetry.space_group_name_H-M   'P 1'
#
loop_
_entity.id
_entity.type
_entity.pdbx_description
1 polymer ?
#
loop_
_entity_poly.entity_id
_entity_poly.type
_entity_poly.pdbx_seq_one_letter_code
_entity_poly.pdbx_strand_id
1 'polypeptide(L)'
;MGNDRGEPRSSNTVKSGAPQKALPIEIPAMSLDELNRLTGNFGQKALIGEGSYGRVFYAKLSNGKSAAIKKLDTGTSQEPDSDFSAQE
;
A
#
# COMPACT_ATOMS: atom_id res chain seq x y z
N MET A 1 25.24 54.20 9.20
CA MET A 1 24.90 52.76 9.28
C MET A 1 23.55 52.70 9.97
N GLY A 2 22.42 52.41 9.36
CA GLY A 2 22.15 51.39 8.33
C GLY A 2 20.94 50.59 8.84
N ASN A 3 19.77 51.21 8.70
CA ASN A 3 18.38 50.72 8.54
C ASN A 3 17.95 49.29 8.94
N ASP A 4 16.81 49.28 9.64
CA ASP A 4 15.63 48.40 9.45
C ASP A 4 15.79 46.88 9.66
N ARG A 5 15.40 46.43 10.87
CA ARG A 5 15.09 45.01 11.18
C ARG A 5 13.77 44.63 10.51
N GLY A 6 13.88 44.03 9.32
CA GLY A 6 12.79 43.41 8.59
C GLY A 6 12.16 42.19 9.30
N GLU A 7 10.89 42.00 8.96
CA GLU A 7 9.87 41.07 9.44
C GLU A 7 10.10 39.56 9.09
N PRO A 8 9.17 38.64 9.42
CA PRO A 8 9.42 37.25 9.80
C PRO A 8 9.14 36.22 8.69
N ARG A 9 9.15 34.95 9.14
CA ARG A 9 8.64 33.70 8.52
C ARG A 9 9.72 32.81 7.93
N SER A 10 10.14 31.85 8.76
CA SER A 10 10.67 30.55 8.35
C SER A 10 9.85 30.04 7.17
N SER A 11 10.48 30.01 6.01
CA SER A 11 9.92 29.45 4.80
C SER A 11 9.73 27.96 5.00
N ASN A 12 8.54 27.58 5.46
CA ASN A 12 8.02 26.23 5.28
C ASN A 12 7.72 26.09 3.78
N THR A 13 8.77 25.86 2.98
CA THR A 13 8.61 25.44 1.58
C THR A 13 8.01 24.05 1.60
N VAL A 14 6.68 24.02 1.50
CA VAL A 14 5.94 22.94 0.87
C VAL A 14 6.71 22.53 -0.38
N LYS A 15 7.37 21.36 -0.35
CA LYS A 15 7.92 20.74 -1.55
C LYS A 15 6.72 20.34 -2.40
N SER A 16 6.38 21.25 -3.30
CA SER A 16 5.38 21.10 -4.36
C SER A 16 5.52 19.73 -5.00
N GLY A 17 4.40 19.00 -5.03
CA GLY A 17 4.28 17.72 -5.69
C GLY A 17 4.70 17.82 -7.15
N ALA A 18 5.85 17.24 -7.48
CA ALA A 18 6.05 16.72 -8.81
C ALA A 18 5.07 15.55 -8.99
N PRO A 19 4.39 15.39 -10.14
CA PRO A 19 3.71 14.14 -10.44
C PRO A 19 4.78 13.04 -10.34
N GLN A 20 4.68 12.18 -9.33
CA GLN A 20 5.55 11.02 -9.24
C GLN A 20 5.26 10.20 -10.49
N LYS A 21 6.17 10.27 -11.47
CA LYS A 21 6.09 9.48 -12.69
C LYS A 21 6.11 8.03 -12.22
N ALA A 22 4.94 7.40 -12.23
CA ALA A 22 4.79 6.01 -11.83
C ALA A 22 5.83 5.21 -12.63
N LEU A 23 6.82 4.66 -11.93
CA LEU A 23 7.77 3.76 -12.56
C LEU A 23 6.94 2.60 -13.13
N PRO A 24 7.26 2.11 -14.34
CA PRO A 24 6.56 0.98 -14.91
C PRO A 24 6.60 -0.16 -13.90
N ILE A 25 5.43 -0.60 -13.43
CA ILE A 25 5.33 -1.81 -12.65
C ILE A 25 5.66 -2.95 -13.62
N GLU A 26 6.86 -3.52 -13.51
CA GLU A 26 7.32 -4.61 -14.39
C GLU A 26 6.58 -5.93 -14.15
N ILE A 27 5.64 -5.95 -13.19
CA ILE A 27 4.87 -7.13 -12.83
C ILE A 27 3.62 -7.20 -13.73
N PRO A 28 3.36 -8.35 -14.37
CA PRO A 28 2.12 -8.55 -15.12
C PRO A 28 0.89 -8.29 -14.25
N ALA A 29 -0.02 -7.47 -14.75
CA ALA A 29 -1.31 -7.28 -14.11
C ALA A 29 -2.10 -8.60 -14.16
N MET A 30 -2.68 -9.01 -13.03
CA MET A 30 -3.60 -10.15 -12.95
C MET A 30 -5.04 -9.63 -12.87
N SER A 31 -5.93 -10.27 -13.62
CA SER A 31 -7.36 -9.93 -13.59
C SER A 31 -8.03 -10.49 -12.32
N LEU A 32 -9.10 -9.83 -11.87
CA LEU A 32 -9.90 -10.33 -10.74
C LEU A 32 -10.52 -11.70 -11.06
N ASP A 33 -10.96 -11.93 -12.29
CA ASP A 33 -11.50 -13.22 -12.73
C ASP A 33 -10.48 -14.35 -12.62
N GLU A 34 -9.21 -14.07 -12.97
CA GLU A 34 -8.13 -15.03 -12.76
C GLU A 34 -7.95 -15.33 -11.27
N LEU A 35 -7.88 -14.30 -10.43
CA LEU A 35 -7.77 -14.48 -8.97
C LEU A 35 -8.95 -15.27 -8.40
N ASN A 36 -10.18 -15.01 -8.85
CA ASN A 36 -11.38 -15.75 -8.45
C ASN A 36 -11.27 -17.22 -8.83
N ARG A 37 -10.84 -17.52 -10.06
CA ARG A 37 -10.65 -18.92 -10.49
C ARG A 37 -9.58 -19.63 -9.67
N LEU A 38 -8.48 -18.96 -9.36
CA LEU A 38 -7.35 -19.54 -8.63
C LEU A 38 -7.65 -19.75 -7.14
N THR A 39 -8.46 -18.88 -6.53
CA THR A 39 -8.77 -18.91 -5.08
C THR A 39 -10.14 -19.52 -4.77
N GLY A 40 -10.89 -19.95 -5.78
CA GLY A 40 -12.27 -20.42 -5.59
C GLY A 40 -13.18 -19.32 -5.07
N ASN A 41 -13.10 -18.13 -5.69
CA ASN A 41 -13.80 -16.91 -5.33
C ASN A 41 -13.48 -16.45 -3.90
N PHE A 42 -12.20 -16.45 -3.53
CA PHE A 42 -11.72 -16.16 -2.16
C PHE A 42 -12.40 -17.03 -1.10
N GLY A 43 -12.61 -18.32 -1.42
CA GLY A 43 -13.29 -19.26 -0.55
C GLY A 43 -12.41 -19.78 0.59
N GLN A 44 -13.05 -20.33 1.62
CA GLN A 44 -12.37 -20.82 2.83
C GLN A 44 -11.33 -21.92 2.58
N LYS A 45 -11.49 -22.71 1.51
CA LYS A 45 -10.50 -23.75 1.13
C LYS A 45 -9.15 -23.17 0.71
N ALA A 46 -9.14 -21.93 0.22
CA ALA A 46 -7.94 -21.22 -0.17
C ALA A 46 -7.42 -20.33 0.95
N LEU A 47 -8.18 -20.05 2.02
CA LEU A 47 -7.75 -19.20 3.11
C LEU A 47 -6.58 -19.84 3.87
N ILE A 48 -5.47 -19.11 3.97
CA ILE A 48 -4.27 -19.54 4.70
C ILE A 48 -3.88 -18.61 5.84
N GLY A 49 -4.50 -17.42 5.94
CA GLY A 49 -4.28 -16.52 7.05
C GLY A 49 -5.24 -15.34 7.05
N GLU A 50 -5.43 -14.77 8.24
CA GLU A 50 -6.18 -13.54 8.46
C GLU A 50 -5.34 -12.60 9.32
N GLY A 51 -5.33 -11.31 8.97
CA GLY A 51 -4.65 -10.28 9.72
C GLY A 51 -5.45 -8.98 9.75
N SER A 52 -4.95 -8.00 10.50
CA SER A 52 -5.63 -6.70 10.67
C SER A 52 -5.90 -5.95 9.37
N TYR A 53 -5.12 -6.22 8.33
CA TYR A 53 -5.21 -5.57 7.01
C TYR A 53 -5.90 -6.44 5.94
N GLY A 54 -6.53 -7.54 6.35
CA GLY A 54 -7.29 -8.42 5.46
C GLY A 54 -6.82 -9.87 5.44
N ARG A 55 -7.26 -10.61 4.42
CA ARG A 55 -7.14 -12.06 4.35
C ARG A 55 -6.16 -12.51 3.30
N VAL A 56 -5.48 -13.63 3.55
CA VAL A 56 -4.45 -14.21 2.68
C VAL A 56 -4.93 -15.57 2.17
N PHE A 57 -4.89 -15.74 0.86
CA PHE A 57 -5.36 -16.93 0.16
C PHE A 57 -4.22 -17.61 -0.60
N TYR A 58 -4.15 -18.92 -0.56
CA TYR A 58 -3.27 -19.72 -1.40
C TYR A 58 -3.81 -19.80 -2.84
N ALA A 59 -2.91 -19.66 -3.81
CA ALA A 59 -3.18 -19.86 -5.22
C ALA A 59 -2.00 -20.55 -5.90
N LYS A 60 -2.28 -21.38 -6.90
CA LYS A 60 -1.27 -21.87 -7.85
C LYS A 60 -1.46 -21.15 -9.17
N LEU A 61 -0.52 -20.28 -9.52
CA LEU A 61 -0.56 -19.47 -10.74
C LEU A 61 -0.55 -20.37 -12.00
N SER A 62 -0.94 -19.80 -13.14
CA SER A 62 -0.93 -20.48 -14.44
C SER A 62 0.45 -21.02 -14.85
N ASN A 63 1.52 -20.36 -14.39
CA ASN A 63 2.91 -20.81 -14.56
C ASN A 63 3.35 -21.92 -13.57
N GLY A 64 2.43 -22.45 -12.75
CA GLY A 64 2.67 -23.50 -11.78
C GLY A 64 3.27 -23.04 -10.45
N LYS A 65 3.63 -21.76 -10.30
CA LYS A 65 4.18 -21.23 -9.04
C LYS A 65 3.09 -21.07 -7.99
N SER A 66 3.41 -21.45 -6.75
CA SER A 66 2.59 -21.14 -5.59
C SER A 66 2.69 -19.65 -5.24
N ALA A 67 1.58 -19.04 -4.86
CA ALA A 67 1.49 -17.65 -4.46
C ALA A 67 0.52 -17.47 -3.28
N ALA A 68 0.73 -16.40 -2.52
CA ALA A 68 -0.17 -15.91 -1.50
C ALA A 68 -0.85 -14.62 -2.01
N ILE A 69 -2.17 -14.64 -2.12
CA ILE A 69 -2.99 -13.52 -2.57
C ILE A 69 -3.59 -12.84 -1.34
N LYS A 70 -3.14 -11.62 -1.03
CA LYS A 70 -3.70 -10.82 0.07
C LYS A 70 -4.84 -9.96 -0.44
N LYS A 71 -6.05 -10.23 0.02
CA LYS A 71 -7.22 -9.38 -0.18
C LYS A 71 -7.26 -8.35 0.95
N LEU A 72 -7.04 -7.09 0.61
CA LEU A 72 -7.11 -5.99 1.56
C LEU A 72 -8.56 -5.69 1.93
N ASP A 73 -8.79 -5.41 3.21
CA ASP A 73 -10.10 -4.98 3.70
C ASP A 73 -10.18 -3.45 3.64
N THR A 74 -11.17 -2.93 2.93
CA THR A 74 -11.31 -1.49 2.64
C THR A 74 -11.70 -0.65 3.86
N GLY A 75 -12.00 -1.29 4.99
CA GLY A 75 -12.41 -0.64 6.25
C GLY A 75 -11.30 -0.52 7.28
N THR A 76 -10.09 -1.02 7.00
CA THR A 76 -8.98 -0.92 7.93
C THR A 76 -8.42 0.49 7.80
N SER A 77 -8.68 1.33 8.80
CA SER A 77 -8.11 2.67 8.89
C SER A 77 -6.61 2.54 8.62
N GLN A 78 -6.10 3.35 7.71
CA GLN A 78 -4.66 3.48 7.51
C GLN A 78 -4.11 3.95 8.86
N GLU A 79 -3.56 3.02 9.65
CA GLU A 79 -2.89 3.35 10.89
C GLU A 79 -1.89 4.45 10.54
N PRO A 80 -2.02 5.65 11.10
CA PRO A 80 -1.13 6.72 10.74
C PRO A 80 0.27 6.30 11.19
N ASP A 81 1.25 6.33 10.26
CA ASP A 81 2.65 5.95 10.49
C ASP A 81 3.31 6.69 11.69
N SER A 82 2.62 7.66 12.28
CA SER A 82 3.01 8.43 13.47
C SER A 82 3.26 7.59 14.72
N ASP A 83 2.61 6.44 14.91
CA ASP A 83 2.77 5.63 16.14
C ASP A 83 4.10 4.85 16.20
N PHE A 84 4.85 4.76 15.09
CA PHE A 84 6.18 4.14 15.09
C PHE A 84 7.25 5.01 15.78
N SER A 85 6.96 6.30 16.01
CA SER A 85 7.94 7.28 16.49
C SER A 85 7.86 7.62 17.99
N ALA A 86 6.94 7.01 18.75
CA ALA A 86 6.66 7.38 20.14
C ALA A 86 7.32 6.47 21.19
N GLN A 87 8.36 5.71 20.82
CA GLN A 87 9.10 4.84 21.75
C GLN A 87 10.51 5.42 21.96
N GLU A 88 10.63 6.35 22.92
CA GLU A 88 11.89 6.70 23.60
C GLU A 88 11.75 6.40 25.09
#